data_AF-A0A8H8S9K5-F1
#
_entry.id   AF-A0A8H8S9K5-F1
#
_cell.length_a   1.000
_cell.length_b   1.000
_cell.length_c   1.000
_cell.angle_alpha   90.00
_cell.angle_beta   90.00
_cell.angle_gamma   90.00
#
_symmetry.space_group_name_H-M   'P 1'
#
loop_
_entity.id
_entity.type
_entity.pdbx_description
1 polymer ?
#
loop_
_entity_poly.entity_id
_entity_poly.type
_entity_poly.pdbx_seq_one_letter_code
_entity_poly.pdbx_strand_id
1 'polypeptide(L)'
;MTDQSSQAKYSRGRLFSHFDNTDPSQHGPKWDELWREDFHPWDNGTPNPAFIEVLTEHRNLFEDPPEGRKRKALVPGCGRGYDVLLLAAHGYDAYGLEISAKALENAKRVEGEKSGEDIYKTKEGVERGKVTWLAGDFFKGDFQKDVEGETFDLIYDYTFLSALPPSMRPAWSKRMTELLAPKGRLVCLEWPTDKPSSEGGPPWSLPSKVYKCHLQHPGEELPYDKDSDLKEADIRGQSNSIGLISVAHFQPKRTFQSRGYDAEGNVTDWIGVWKR
;
A
#
# COMPACT_ATOMS: atom_id res chain seq x y z
N MET A 1 -2.11 -7.66 -32.16
CA MET A 1 -1.25 -7.23 -31.05
C MET A 1 -1.60 -5.78 -30.77
N THR A 2 -2.55 -5.54 -29.87
CA THR A 2 -2.78 -4.21 -29.32
C THR A 2 -1.54 -3.84 -28.51
N ASP A 3 -0.93 -2.71 -28.86
CA ASP A 3 0.27 -2.18 -28.24
C ASP A 3 0.04 -1.99 -26.73
N GLN A 4 0.90 -2.57 -25.87
CA GLN A 4 0.80 -2.45 -24.42
C GLN A 4 0.81 -0.98 -23.95
N SER A 5 1.49 -0.10 -24.68
CA SER A 5 1.47 1.35 -24.45
C SER A 5 0.07 1.95 -24.66
N SER A 6 -0.63 1.52 -25.71
CA SER A 6 -2.00 1.97 -26.00
C SER A 6 -3.00 1.55 -24.91
N GLN A 7 -2.84 0.35 -24.35
CA GLN A 7 -3.70 -0.15 -23.26
C GLN A 7 -3.42 0.57 -21.94
N ALA A 8 -2.15 0.82 -21.61
CA ALA A 8 -1.79 1.59 -20.42
C ALA A 8 -2.34 3.02 -20.47
N LYS A 9 -2.22 3.69 -21.64
CA LYS A 9 -2.79 5.02 -21.86
C LYS A 9 -4.31 5.03 -21.74
N TYR A 10 -4.99 4.03 -22.33
CA TYR A 10 -6.44 3.87 -22.20
C TYR A 10 -6.86 3.68 -20.74
N SER A 11 -6.24 2.73 -20.03
CA SER A 11 -6.56 2.43 -18.64
C SER A 11 -6.39 3.65 -17.74
N ARG A 12 -5.32 4.41 -17.96
CA ARG A 12 -5.04 5.64 -17.23
C ARG A 12 -6.06 6.75 -17.54
N GLY A 13 -6.45 6.90 -18.81
CA GLY A 13 -7.49 7.85 -19.21
C GLY A 13 -8.84 7.50 -18.58
N ARG A 14 -9.22 6.21 -18.57
CA ARG A 14 -10.46 5.75 -17.92
C ARG A 14 -10.42 6.01 -16.41
N LEU A 15 -9.32 5.69 -15.73
CA LEU A 15 -9.18 5.97 -14.30
C LEU A 15 -9.31 7.46 -14.01
N PHE A 16 -8.60 8.31 -14.74
CA PHE A 16 -8.68 9.76 -14.58
C PHE A 16 -10.13 10.23 -14.73
N SER A 17 -10.79 9.94 -15.85
CA SER A 17 -12.17 10.36 -16.09
C SER A 17 -13.17 9.77 -15.10
N HIS A 18 -12.88 8.57 -14.56
CA HIS A 18 -13.72 7.96 -13.55
C HIS A 18 -13.69 8.78 -12.27
N PHE A 19 -12.52 9.19 -11.78
CA PHE A 19 -12.41 9.90 -10.49
C PHE A 19 -12.48 11.43 -10.61
N ASP A 20 -12.25 12.00 -11.79
CA ASP A 20 -12.23 13.43 -12.01
C ASP A 20 -13.55 14.10 -11.55
N ASN A 21 -13.43 15.28 -10.96
CA ASN A 21 -14.52 16.06 -10.35
C ASN A 21 -15.40 15.29 -9.33
N THR A 22 -14.91 14.18 -8.78
CA THR A 22 -15.60 13.47 -7.70
C THR A 22 -15.07 13.94 -6.34
N ASP A 23 -15.97 14.19 -5.40
CA ASP A 23 -15.60 14.40 -4.01
C ASP A 23 -14.82 13.17 -3.47
N PRO A 24 -13.64 13.34 -2.84
CA PRO A 24 -12.84 12.24 -2.30
C PRO A 24 -13.59 11.29 -1.36
N SER A 25 -14.60 11.80 -0.62
CA SER A 25 -15.46 10.97 0.25
C SER A 25 -16.29 9.94 -0.52
N GLN A 26 -16.47 10.13 -1.83
CA GLN A 26 -17.20 9.22 -2.72
C GLN A 26 -16.27 8.30 -3.51
N HIS A 27 -14.94 8.37 -3.33
CA HIS A 27 -14.01 7.50 -4.06
C HIS A 27 -14.20 6.02 -3.74
N GLY A 28 -14.60 5.68 -2.51
CA GLY A 28 -14.85 4.29 -2.09
C GLY A 28 -15.82 3.54 -3.00
N PRO A 29 -17.09 3.99 -3.14
CA PRO A 29 -18.04 3.42 -4.09
C PRO A 29 -17.53 3.35 -5.54
N LYS A 30 -16.74 4.34 -5.98
CA LYS A 30 -16.19 4.37 -7.34
C LYS A 30 -15.10 3.31 -7.58
N TRP A 31 -14.31 2.99 -6.56
CA TRP A 31 -13.41 1.83 -6.63
C TRP A 31 -14.19 0.51 -6.73
N ASP A 32 -15.30 0.37 -5.99
CA ASP A 32 -16.17 -0.82 -6.09
C ASP A 32 -16.80 -0.98 -7.47
N GLU A 33 -17.20 0.11 -8.12
CA GLU A 33 -17.68 0.10 -9.51
C GLU A 33 -16.66 -0.53 -10.47
N LEU A 34 -15.38 -0.13 -10.39
CA LEU A 34 -14.34 -0.67 -11.27
C LEU A 34 -14.14 -2.18 -11.04
N TRP A 35 -14.23 -2.66 -9.80
CA TRP A 35 -14.19 -4.09 -9.49
C TRP A 35 -15.39 -4.85 -10.06
N ARG A 36 -16.61 -4.29 -9.97
CA ARG A 36 -17.82 -4.90 -10.55
C ARG A 36 -17.78 -4.95 -12.07
N GLU A 37 -17.09 -4.00 -12.69
CA GLU A 37 -16.84 -3.95 -14.13
C GLU A 37 -15.65 -4.81 -14.58
N ASP A 38 -15.02 -5.55 -13.66
CA ASP A 38 -13.81 -6.34 -13.91
C ASP A 38 -12.66 -5.52 -14.53
N PHE A 39 -12.59 -4.24 -14.17
CA PHE A 39 -11.57 -3.30 -14.61
C PHE A 39 -10.58 -3.00 -13.48
N HIS A 40 -9.47 -3.76 -13.44
CA HIS A 40 -8.44 -3.65 -12.40
C HIS A 40 -7.02 -3.61 -13.00
N PRO A 41 -6.69 -2.61 -13.85
CA PRO A 41 -5.38 -2.52 -14.52
C PRO A 41 -4.17 -2.37 -13.57
N TRP A 42 -4.41 -2.13 -12.28
CA TRP A 42 -3.38 -2.10 -11.25
C TRP A 42 -2.97 -3.50 -10.76
N ASP A 43 -3.77 -4.54 -11.03
CA ASP A 43 -3.52 -5.91 -10.60
C ASP A 43 -2.43 -6.59 -11.45
N ASN A 44 -1.38 -7.12 -10.80
CA ASN A 44 -0.29 -7.84 -11.45
C ASN A 44 -0.36 -9.37 -11.30
N GLY A 45 -1.39 -9.89 -10.61
CA GLY A 45 -1.60 -11.32 -10.43
C GLY A 45 -0.67 -12.02 -9.43
N THR A 46 0.22 -11.29 -8.76
CA THR A 46 1.27 -11.82 -7.88
C THR A 46 1.80 -10.72 -6.92
N PRO A 47 2.47 -11.04 -5.80
CA PRO A 47 3.10 -10.07 -4.91
C PRO A 47 4.24 -9.31 -5.60
N ASN A 48 4.53 -8.09 -5.14
CA ASN A 48 5.63 -7.32 -5.71
C ASN A 48 7.00 -7.96 -5.35
N PRO A 49 7.89 -8.23 -6.34
CA PRO A 49 9.24 -8.74 -6.08
C PRO A 49 10.05 -7.94 -5.05
N ALA A 50 9.85 -6.62 -4.98
CA ALA A 50 10.48 -5.76 -3.99
C ALA A 50 10.04 -6.09 -2.57
N PHE A 51 8.76 -6.42 -2.38
CA PHE A 51 8.24 -6.79 -1.07
C PHE A 51 8.68 -8.18 -0.63
N ILE A 52 8.80 -9.11 -1.58
CA ILE A 52 9.43 -10.42 -1.32
C ILE A 52 10.86 -10.21 -0.81
N GLU A 53 11.64 -9.35 -1.47
CA GLU A 53 13.00 -9.01 -1.05
C GLU A 53 13.03 -8.45 0.38
N VAL A 54 12.15 -7.51 0.72
CA VAL A 54 12.01 -6.97 2.08
C VAL A 54 11.79 -8.10 3.10
N LEU A 55 10.88 -9.02 2.82
CA LEU A 55 10.54 -10.12 3.73
C LEU A 55 11.59 -11.25 3.76
N THR A 56 12.49 -11.34 2.79
CA THR A 56 13.52 -12.41 2.73
C THR A 56 14.91 -11.93 3.12
N GLU A 57 15.30 -10.73 2.71
CA GLU A 57 16.67 -10.22 2.80
C GLU A 57 16.81 -9.11 3.85
N HIS A 58 15.74 -8.39 4.19
CA HIS A 58 15.76 -7.25 5.12
C HIS A 58 15.01 -7.55 6.43
N ARG A 59 15.07 -8.81 6.89
CA ARG A 59 14.35 -9.25 8.10
C ARG A 59 14.74 -8.49 9.36
N ASN A 60 15.97 -8.01 9.43
CA ASN A 60 16.51 -7.22 10.55
C ASN A 60 15.82 -5.85 10.71
N LEU A 61 15.00 -5.40 9.75
CA LEU A 61 14.21 -4.19 9.87
C LEU A 61 12.95 -4.37 10.74
N PHE A 62 12.59 -5.61 11.03
CA PHE A 62 11.38 -5.97 11.78
C PHE A 62 11.72 -6.62 13.11
N GLU A 63 10.94 -6.29 14.14
CA GLU A 63 11.08 -6.90 15.48
C GLU A 63 10.67 -8.36 15.46
N ASP A 64 11.26 -9.20 16.33
CA ASP A 64 10.80 -10.57 16.51
C ASP A 64 9.33 -10.63 16.96
N PRO A 65 8.63 -11.75 16.70
CA PRO A 65 7.27 -11.93 17.18
C PRO A 65 7.19 -11.79 18.70
N PRO A 66 6.17 -11.10 19.24
CA PRO A 66 5.92 -11.07 20.67
C PRO A 66 5.69 -12.48 21.23
N GLU A 67 6.10 -12.69 22.48
CA GLU A 67 5.92 -13.99 23.13
C GLU A 67 4.43 -14.38 23.16
N GLY A 68 4.14 -15.62 22.75
CA GLY A 68 2.78 -16.18 22.79
C GLY A 68 1.85 -15.78 21.64
N ARG A 69 2.29 -14.97 20.65
CA ARG A 69 1.46 -14.67 19.46
C ARG A 69 2.26 -14.40 18.18
N LYS A 70 1.62 -14.58 17.03
CA LYS A 70 2.16 -14.12 15.74
C LYS A 70 2.07 -12.59 15.64
N ARG A 71 2.88 -12.01 14.75
CA ARG A 71 2.75 -10.59 14.36
C ARG A 71 1.53 -10.42 13.47
N LYS A 72 0.77 -9.34 13.68
CA LYS A 72 -0.35 -8.96 12.81
C LYS A 72 0.12 -8.02 11.71
N ALA A 73 -0.27 -8.30 10.48
CA ALA A 73 0.06 -7.47 9.32
C ALA A 73 -1.20 -6.98 8.61
N LEU A 74 -1.27 -5.70 8.26
CA LEU A 74 -2.36 -5.11 7.47
C LEU A 74 -1.88 -4.76 6.05
N VAL A 75 -2.70 -5.10 5.05
CA VAL A 75 -2.61 -4.57 3.69
C VAL A 75 -3.89 -3.77 3.42
N PRO A 76 -3.86 -2.43 3.46
CA PRO A 76 -5.02 -1.60 3.13
C PRO A 76 -5.21 -1.50 1.62
N GLY A 77 -6.47 -1.53 1.16
CA GLY A 77 -6.78 -1.60 -0.27
C GLY A 77 -6.23 -2.87 -0.92
N CYS A 78 -6.43 -4.02 -0.28
CA CYS A 78 -5.71 -5.24 -0.65
C CYS A 78 -6.09 -5.80 -2.03
N GLY A 79 -7.18 -5.34 -2.65
CA GLY A 79 -7.66 -5.88 -3.92
C GLY A 79 -7.84 -7.40 -3.84
N ARG A 80 -7.17 -8.14 -4.73
CA ARG A 80 -7.19 -9.62 -4.75
C ARG A 80 -6.26 -10.29 -3.73
N GLY A 81 -5.53 -9.51 -2.92
CA GLY A 81 -4.92 -10.01 -1.69
C GLY A 81 -3.63 -10.82 -1.83
N TYR A 82 -2.91 -10.73 -2.95
CA TYR A 82 -1.65 -11.46 -3.15
C TYR A 82 -0.63 -11.22 -2.03
N ASP A 83 -0.43 -9.96 -1.64
CA ASP A 83 0.51 -9.60 -0.57
C ASP A 83 0.04 -10.08 0.82
N VAL A 84 -1.27 -10.23 1.03
CA VAL A 84 -1.85 -10.80 2.26
C VAL A 84 -1.48 -12.28 2.39
N LEU A 85 -1.60 -13.03 1.28
CA LEU A 85 -1.20 -14.45 1.24
C LEU A 85 0.31 -14.61 1.45
N LEU A 86 1.12 -13.71 0.88
CA LEU A 86 2.57 -13.70 1.08
C LEU A 86 2.91 -13.46 2.56
N LEU A 87 2.27 -12.49 3.21
CA LEU A 87 2.46 -12.23 4.63
C LEU A 87 2.08 -13.42 5.51
N ALA A 88 0.97 -14.09 5.21
CA ALA A 88 0.57 -15.32 5.91
C ALA A 88 1.60 -16.44 5.74
N ALA A 89 2.15 -16.63 4.53
CA ALA A 89 3.23 -17.58 4.27
C ALA A 89 4.53 -17.22 5.02
N HIS A 90 4.73 -15.95 5.36
CA HIS A 90 5.85 -15.48 6.19
C HIS A 90 5.56 -15.49 7.70
N GLY A 91 4.43 -16.08 8.12
CA GLY A 91 4.10 -16.32 9.52
C GLY A 91 3.40 -15.14 10.23
N TYR A 92 2.90 -14.16 9.48
CA TYR A 92 2.06 -13.09 10.02
C TYR A 92 0.59 -13.51 10.02
N ASP A 93 -0.15 -13.16 11.07
CA ASP A 93 -1.61 -13.11 10.97
C ASP A 93 -1.96 -11.89 10.09
N ALA A 94 -2.31 -12.18 8.85
CA ALA A 94 -2.41 -11.21 7.77
C ALA A 94 -3.87 -10.79 7.54
N TYR A 95 -4.07 -9.48 7.47
CA TYR A 95 -5.37 -8.84 7.30
C TYR A 95 -5.38 -8.07 5.99
N GLY A 96 -6.29 -8.43 5.09
CA GLY A 96 -6.57 -7.67 3.88
C GLY A 96 -7.80 -6.80 4.10
N LEU A 97 -7.64 -5.47 4.04
CA LEU A 97 -8.75 -4.53 4.15
C LEU A 97 -9.12 -4.01 2.76
N GLU A 98 -10.40 -4.09 2.41
CA GLU A 98 -10.89 -3.66 1.11
C GLU A 98 -12.35 -3.20 1.22
N ILE A 99 -12.70 -2.13 0.50
CA ILE A 99 -14.06 -1.58 0.51
C ILE A 99 -14.97 -2.33 -0.46
N SER A 100 -14.42 -2.85 -1.56
CA SER A 100 -15.19 -3.58 -2.56
C SER A 100 -15.48 -5.01 -2.14
N ALA A 101 -16.77 -5.35 -2.02
CA ALA A 101 -17.20 -6.73 -1.80
C ALA A 101 -16.77 -7.64 -2.96
N LYS A 102 -16.76 -7.12 -4.19
CA LYS A 102 -16.34 -7.89 -5.37
C LYS A 102 -14.84 -8.19 -5.36
N ALA A 103 -14.02 -7.23 -4.94
CA ALA A 103 -12.59 -7.46 -4.75
C ALA A 103 -12.32 -8.54 -3.68
N LEU A 104 -13.04 -8.52 -2.56
CA LEU A 104 -12.91 -9.54 -1.51
C LEU A 104 -13.37 -10.93 -1.94
N GLU A 105 -14.43 -11.02 -2.76
CA GLU A 105 -14.81 -12.29 -3.40
C GLU A 105 -13.66 -12.82 -4.26
N ASN A 106 -13.06 -11.96 -5.09
CA ASN A 106 -11.90 -12.32 -5.90
C ASN A 106 -10.68 -12.70 -5.06
N ALA A 107 -10.46 -12.05 -3.91
CA ALA A 107 -9.37 -12.36 -2.99
C ALA A 107 -9.50 -13.77 -2.38
N LYS A 108 -10.71 -14.12 -1.92
CA LYS A 108 -11.01 -15.47 -1.40
C LYS A 108 -10.84 -16.55 -2.48
N ARG A 109 -11.23 -16.25 -3.72
CA ARG A 109 -10.98 -17.16 -4.84
C ARG A 109 -9.49 -17.34 -5.11
N VAL A 110 -8.72 -16.25 -5.12
CA VAL A 110 -7.26 -16.30 -5.26
C VAL A 110 -6.60 -17.07 -4.12
N GLU A 111 -7.06 -16.91 -2.89
CA GLU A 111 -6.60 -17.71 -1.74
C GLU A 111 -6.78 -19.21 -1.99
N GLY A 112 -7.96 -19.64 -2.43
CA GLY A 112 -8.22 -21.05 -2.76
C GLY A 112 -7.40 -21.58 -3.94
N GLU A 113 -7.18 -20.76 -4.97
CA GLU A 113 -6.47 -21.15 -6.20
C GLU A 113 -4.94 -21.16 -6.04
N LYS A 114 -4.38 -20.18 -5.31
CA LYS A 114 -2.95 -19.90 -5.34
C LYS A 114 -2.18 -20.26 -4.08
N SER A 115 -2.83 -20.51 -2.94
CA SER A 115 -2.11 -20.72 -1.67
C SER A 115 -1.11 -21.88 -1.69
N GLY A 116 -1.21 -22.81 -2.66
CA GLY A 116 -0.26 -23.90 -2.88
C GLY A 116 0.93 -23.59 -3.80
N GLU A 117 0.95 -22.43 -4.47
CA GLU A 117 2.07 -22.01 -5.33
C GLU A 117 3.35 -21.77 -4.50
N ASP A 118 4.52 -22.00 -5.10
CA ASP A 118 5.81 -21.95 -4.42
C ASP A 118 6.08 -20.63 -3.67
N ILE A 119 5.65 -19.51 -4.25
CA ILE A 119 5.80 -18.16 -3.66
C ILE A 119 5.04 -18.00 -2.32
N TYR A 120 4.01 -18.81 -2.09
CA TYR A 120 3.24 -18.82 -0.84
C TYR A 120 3.59 -20.01 0.05
N LYS A 121 4.62 -20.80 -0.28
CA LYS A 121 5.05 -21.87 0.64
C LYS A 121 5.72 -21.26 1.86
N THR A 122 5.29 -21.71 3.03
CA THR A 122 5.90 -21.33 4.30
C THR A 122 7.29 -21.95 4.42
N LYS A 123 8.27 -21.17 4.91
CA LYS A 123 9.62 -21.68 5.15
C LYS A 123 9.65 -22.70 6.29
N GLU A 124 10.63 -23.60 6.27
CA GLU A 124 10.86 -24.54 7.36
C GLU A 124 11.04 -23.80 8.70
N GLY A 125 10.42 -24.33 9.75
CA GLY A 125 10.43 -23.73 11.09
C GLY A 125 9.51 -22.51 11.25
N VAL A 126 8.81 -22.07 10.19
CA VAL A 126 7.78 -21.03 10.28
C VAL A 126 6.41 -21.71 10.20
N GLU A 127 5.53 -21.35 11.12
CA GLU A 127 4.11 -21.74 11.03
C GLU A 127 3.36 -20.65 10.26
N ARG A 128 2.58 -21.06 9.25
CA ARG A 128 1.72 -20.16 8.46
C ARG A 128 0.78 -19.36 9.38
N GLY A 129 0.65 -18.07 9.13
CA GLY A 129 -0.31 -17.23 9.84
C GLY A 129 -1.70 -17.29 9.23
N LYS A 130 -2.69 -16.80 9.98
CA LYS A 130 -4.09 -16.74 9.56
C LYS A 130 -4.28 -15.63 8.52
N VAL A 131 -5.14 -15.88 7.53
CA VAL A 131 -5.64 -14.84 6.62
C VAL A 131 -7.02 -14.39 7.08
N THR A 132 -7.21 -13.08 7.20
CA THR A 132 -8.50 -12.46 7.55
C THR A 132 -8.84 -11.37 6.53
N TRP A 133 -9.99 -11.50 5.89
CA TRP A 133 -10.52 -10.52 4.94
C TRP A 133 -11.48 -9.56 5.65
N LEU A 134 -11.15 -8.27 5.67
CA LEU A 134 -11.94 -7.22 6.30
C LEU A 134 -12.63 -6.37 5.23
N ALA A 135 -13.97 -6.35 5.27
CA ALA A 135 -14.75 -5.42 4.46
C ALA A 135 -14.89 -4.09 5.21
N GLY A 136 -14.34 -3.01 4.67
CA GLY A 136 -14.41 -1.73 5.35
C GLY A 136 -13.68 -0.59 4.67
N ASP A 137 -13.97 0.61 5.16
CA ASP A 137 -13.29 1.84 4.78
C ASP A 137 -12.12 2.09 5.74
N PHE A 138 -10.91 2.24 5.20
CA PHE A 138 -9.68 2.51 5.94
C PHE A 138 -9.80 3.73 6.87
N PHE A 139 -10.61 4.72 6.49
CA PHE A 139 -10.79 5.96 7.22
C PHE A 139 -11.88 5.90 8.31
N LYS A 140 -12.74 4.88 8.35
CA LYS A 140 -13.90 4.81 9.26
C LYS A 140 -13.69 3.98 10.53
N GLY A 141 -12.59 3.23 10.65
CA GLY A 141 -12.23 2.49 11.87
C GLY A 141 -13.12 1.28 12.21
N ASP A 142 -14.29 1.13 11.59
CA ASP A 142 -15.26 0.06 11.87
C ASP A 142 -14.68 -1.36 11.81
N PHE A 143 -13.66 -1.58 10.96
CA PHE A 143 -13.01 -2.88 10.81
C PHE A 143 -12.09 -3.24 11.99
N GLN A 144 -11.66 -2.27 12.81
CA GLN A 144 -10.69 -2.50 13.88
C GLN A 144 -11.24 -3.40 14.99
N LYS A 145 -12.56 -3.39 15.19
CA LYS A 145 -13.24 -4.26 16.17
C LYS A 145 -13.02 -5.76 15.91
N ASP A 146 -12.72 -6.11 14.66
CA ASP A 146 -12.45 -7.49 14.24
C ASP A 146 -10.95 -7.85 14.33
N VAL A 147 -10.15 -6.95 14.91
CA VAL A 147 -8.70 -7.07 15.08
C VAL A 147 -8.37 -7.04 16.57
N GLU A 148 -7.77 -8.12 17.07
CA GLU A 148 -7.33 -8.18 18.48
C GLU A 148 -6.37 -7.04 18.80
N GLY A 149 -6.67 -6.23 19.82
CA GLY A 149 -5.85 -5.07 20.20
C GLY A 149 -5.86 -3.92 19.20
N GLU A 150 -6.74 -3.98 18.18
CA GLU A 150 -7.09 -2.89 17.26
C GLU A 150 -5.93 -2.24 16.47
N THR A 151 -4.76 -2.89 16.48
CA THR A 151 -3.48 -2.38 15.94
C THR A 151 -2.66 -3.49 15.28
N PHE A 152 -1.68 -3.11 14.46
CA PHE A 152 -0.87 -4.03 13.65
C PHE A 152 0.62 -3.85 13.91
N ASP A 153 1.35 -4.97 13.95
CA ASP A 153 2.81 -4.96 14.09
C ASP A 153 3.49 -4.60 12.75
N LEU A 154 2.80 -4.82 11.63
CA LEU A 154 3.22 -4.43 10.29
C LEU A 154 2.04 -3.82 9.51
N ILE A 155 2.27 -2.74 8.77
CA ILE A 155 1.38 -2.28 7.71
C ILE A 155 2.20 -2.23 6.42
N TYR A 156 1.65 -2.74 5.33
CA TYR A 156 2.27 -2.67 4.00
C TYR A 156 1.40 -1.85 3.05
N ASP A 157 1.90 -0.67 2.67
CA ASP A 157 1.26 0.22 1.68
C ASP A 157 1.95 0.05 0.32
N TYR A 158 1.18 -0.48 -0.64
CA TYR A 158 1.57 -0.47 -2.05
C TYR A 158 0.33 -0.29 -2.91
N THR A 159 0.40 0.64 -3.86
CA THR A 159 -0.73 1.07 -4.71
C THR A 159 -1.96 1.62 -3.95
N PHE A 160 -1.89 1.77 -2.62
CA PHE A 160 -2.96 2.34 -1.81
C PHE A 160 -2.84 3.86 -1.72
N LEU A 161 -1.74 4.42 -1.20
CA LEU A 161 -1.57 5.88 -1.16
C LEU A 161 -1.66 6.52 -2.55
N SER A 162 -1.15 5.84 -3.59
CA SER A 162 -1.20 6.35 -4.97
C SER A 162 -2.63 6.41 -5.51
N ALA A 163 -3.56 5.64 -4.96
CA ALA A 163 -4.97 5.68 -5.34
C ALA A 163 -5.71 6.88 -4.72
N LEU A 164 -5.12 7.54 -3.71
CA LEU A 164 -5.74 8.62 -2.96
C LEU A 164 -5.34 10.00 -3.53
N PRO A 165 -6.30 10.94 -3.67
CA PRO A 165 -5.97 12.32 -4.05
C PRO A 165 -5.16 13.01 -2.93
N PRO A 166 -4.39 14.07 -3.26
CA PRO A 166 -3.54 14.78 -2.30
C PRO A 166 -4.26 15.21 -1.01
N SER A 167 -5.52 15.62 -1.11
CA SER A 167 -6.35 16.06 0.02
C SER A 167 -6.64 14.96 1.06
N MET A 168 -6.45 13.68 0.71
CA MET A 168 -6.65 12.56 1.65
C MET A 168 -5.35 12.11 2.33
N ARG A 169 -4.19 12.63 1.92
CA ARG A 169 -2.88 12.21 2.44
C ARG A 169 -2.69 12.52 3.94
N PRO A 170 -3.19 13.65 4.49
CA PRO A 170 -3.17 13.88 5.94
C PRO A 170 -3.96 12.82 6.71
N ALA A 171 -5.17 12.49 6.25
CA ALA A 171 -5.98 11.45 6.87
C ALA A 171 -5.32 10.08 6.77
N TRP A 172 -4.68 9.78 5.63
CA TRP A 172 -3.94 8.54 5.42
C TRP A 172 -2.78 8.39 6.42
N SER A 173 -1.93 9.42 6.56
CA SER A 173 -0.75 9.34 7.44
C SER A 173 -1.13 9.25 8.92
N LYS A 174 -2.20 9.96 9.31
CA LYS A 174 -2.80 9.82 10.64
C LYS A 174 -3.27 8.40 10.90
N ARG A 175 -4.03 7.81 9.97
CA ARG A 175 -4.55 6.45 10.10
C ARG A 175 -3.44 5.40 10.14
N MET A 176 -2.41 5.55 9.31
CA MET A 176 -1.23 4.67 9.37
C MET A 176 -0.59 4.68 10.77
N THR A 177 -0.41 5.86 11.35
CA THR A 177 0.16 6.03 12.69
C THR A 177 -0.72 5.42 13.79
N GLU A 178 -2.03 5.64 13.73
CA GLU A 178 -3.00 5.12 14.70
C GLU A 178 -3.09 3.59 14.69
N LEU A 179 -3.02 3.00 13.49
CA LEU A 179 -3.16 1.56 13.29
C LEU A 179 -1.88 0.80 13.64
N LEU A 180 -0.73 1.45 13.75
CA LEU A 180 0.51 0.80 14.16
C LEU A 180 0.52 0.52 15.66
N ALA A 181 0.77 -0.73 16.02
CA ALA A 181 1.07 -1.14 17.38
C ALA A 181 2.34 -0.43 17.89
N PRO A 182 2.57 -0.37 19.22
CA PRO A 182 3.87 0.02 19.76
C PRO A 182 4.98 -0.83 19.13
N LYS A 183 6.06 -0.19 18.64
CA LYS A 183 7.15 -0.82 17.88
C LYS A 183 6.75 -1.40 16.51
N GLY A 184 5.53 -1.16 16.04
CA GLY A 184 5.10 -1.56 14.70
C GLY A 184 5.94 -0.94 13.60
N ARG A 185 5.89 -1.55 12.41
CA ARG A 185 6.55 -1.04 11.20
C ARG A 185 5.53 -0.73 10.11
N LEU A 186 5.71 0.39 9.42
CA LEU A 186 5.07 0.65 8.15
C LEU A 186 6.12 0.46 7.05
N VAL A 187 5.79 -0.38 6.06
CA VAL A 187 6.55 -0.53 4.82
C VAL A 187 5.75 0.14 3.72
N CYS A 188 6.33 1.15 3.10
CA CYS A 188 5.80 1.78 1.90
C CYS A 188 6.64 1.35 0.71
N LEU A 189 6.02 0.72 -0.28
CA LEU A 189 6.60 0.60 -1.61
C LEU A 189 6.16 1.84 -2.40
N GLU A 190 7.11 2.76 -2.56
CA GLU A 190 6.91 4.08 -3.13
C GLU A 190 6.83 3.97 -4.65
N TRP A 191 5.62 4.19 -5.18
CA TRP A 191 5.33 4.19 -6.61
C TRP A 191 4.05 5.01 -6.88
N PRO A 192 3.97 5.75 -8.00
CA PRO A 192 5.02 6.07 -8.97
C PRO A 192 5.83 7.31 -8.54
N THR A 193 7.16 7.18 -8.52
CA THR A 193 8.10 8.19 -7.98
C THR A 193 8.64 9.18 -9.01
N ASP A 194 8.65 8.77 -10.27
CA ASP A 194 9.15 9.51 -11.45
C ASP A 194 8.03 10.24 -12.22
N LYS A 195 6.77 9.88 -11.94
CA LYS A 195 5.59 10.48 -12.56
C LYS A 195 5.49 11.98 -12.24
N PRO A 196 5.31 12.87 -13.23
CA PRO A 196 5.04 14.28 -12.96
C PRO A 196 3.68 14.50 -12.27
N SER A 197 3.65 15.33 -11.23
CA SER A 197 2.44 15.63 -10.44
C SER A 197 1.31 16.25 -11.27
N SER A 198 1.66 17.05 -12.27
CA SER A 198 0.72 17.70 -13.20
C SER A 198 -0.12 16.72 -14.02
N GLU A 199 0.27 15.45 -14.10
CA GLU A 199 -0.50 14.45 -14.83
C GLU A 199 -1.61 13.77 -14.00
N GLY A 200 -1.91 14.29 -12.81
CA GLY A 200 -3.07 13.91 -11.99
C GLY A 200 -3.02 12.49 -11.44
N GLY A 201 -4.17 11.85 -11.25
CA GLY A 201 -4.30 10.47 -10.81
C GLY A 201 -5.76 9.98 -10.84
N PRO A 202 -6.05 8.78 -10.35
CA PRO A 202 -5.10 7.76 -9.87
C PRO A 202 -4.40 6.97 -11.02
N PRO A 203 -3.21 6.38 -10.77
CA PRO A 203 -2.39 6.60 -9.57
C PRO A 203 -1.83 8.04 -9.58
N TRP A 204 -1.76 8.69 -8.42
CA TRP A 204 -1.16 10.02 -8.24
C TRP A 204 0.36 9.93 -8.11
N SER A 205 1.08 11.00 -8.45
CA SER A 205 2.54 11.07 -8.25
C SER A 205 2.90 11.00 -6.76
N LEU A 206 3.90 10.19 -6.43
CA LEU A 206 4.39 9.94 -5.07
C LEU A 206 5.93 9.86 -5.03
N PRO A 207 6.65 10.96 -5.29
CA PRO A 207 8.08 11.02 -4.97
C PRO A 207 8.28 10.83 -3.46
N SER A 208 9.43 10.30 -3.04
CA SER A 208 9.72 9.94 -1.64
C SER A 208 9.46 11.07 -0.63
N LYS A 209 9.62 12.33 -1.05
CA LYS A 209 9.29 13.51 -0.22
C LYS A 209 7.86 13.50 0.29
N VAL A 210 6.90 12.94 -0.46
CA VAL A 210 5.49 12.86 -0.04
C VAL A 210 5.33 11.95 1.15
N TYR A 211 5.89 10.74 1.09
CA TYR A 211 5.88 9.80 2.22
C TYR A 211 6.59 10.40 3.43
N LYS A 212 7.81 10.92 3.23
CA LYS A 212 8.61 11.52 4.30
C LYS A 212 7.86 12.60 5.06
N CYS A 213 7.31 13.58 4.35
CA CYS A 213 6.65 14.71 5.00
C CYS A 213 5.35 14.28 5.69
N HIS A 214 4.48 13.51 5.02
CA HIS A 214 3.21 13.10 5.61
C HIS A 214 3.39 12.17 6.80
N LEU A 215 4.36 11.26 6.78
CA LEU A 215 4.60 10.34 7.89
C LEU A 215 5.31 11.02 9.08
N GLN A 216 6.08 12.09 8.85
CA GLN A 216 6.64 12.92 9.92
C GLN A 216 5.63 13.92 10.52
N HIS A 217 4.58 14.25 9.76
CA HIS A 217 3.51 15.19 10.12
C HIS A 217 2.11 14.55 9.97
N PRO A 218 1.84 13.42 10.65
CA PRO A 218 0.62 12.66 10.44
C PRO A 218 -0.63 13.48 10.79
N GLY A 219 -1.57 13.58 9.85
CA GLY A 219 -2.82 14.33 10.02
C GLY A 219 -2.73 15.83 9.74
N GLU A 220 -1.56 16.37 9.43
CA GLU A 220 -1.39 17.79 9.13
C GLU A 220 -1.62 18.07 7.65
N GLU A 221 -2.30 19.17 7.35
CA GLU A 221 -2.40 19.69 5.99
C GLU A 221 -1.04 20.26 5.57
N LEU A 222 -0.48 19.73 4.48
CA LEU A 222 0.83 20.12 3.97
C LEU A 222 0.70 20.99 2.71
N PRO A 223 1.66 21.90 2.45
CA PRO A 223 1.59 22.81 1.31
C PRO A 223 1.84 22.09 -0.02
N TYR A 224 0.87 22.17 -0.92
CA TYR A 224 0.96 21.72 -2.32
C TYR A 224 0.80 22.91 -3.27
N ASP A 225 1.43 22.86 -4.44
CA ASP A 225 1.08 23.79 -5.51
C ASP A 225 -0.17 23.36 -6.29
N LYS A 226 -0.53 24.17 -7.29
CA LYS A 226 -1.65 23.93 -8.20
C LYS A 226 -1.56 22.60 -8.98
N ASP A 227 -0.35 22.06 -9.14
CA ASP A 227 -0.09 20.82 -9.88
C ASP A 227 0.01 19.63 -8.92
N SER A 228 -0.42 19.80 -7.66
CA SER A 228 -0.37 18.78 -6.62
C SER A 228 1.06 18.31 -6.27
N ASP A 229 2.07 19.15 -6.51
CA ASP A 229 3.45 18.92 -6.08
C ASP A 229 3.68 19.48 -4.66
N LEU A 230 4.20 18.62 -3.78
CA LEU A 230 4.46 18.97 -2.38
C LEU A 230 5.62 19.98 -2.27
N LYS A 231 5.41 21.07 -1.53
CA LYS A 231 6.42 22.11 -1.24
C LYS A 231 7.10 21.87 0.10
N GLU A 232 8.07 20.94 0.11
CA GLU A 232 8.83 20.56 1.31
C GLU A 232 9.49 21.77 2.00
N ALA A 233 9.97 22.77 1.24
CA ALA A 233 10.61 23.97 1.78
C ALA A 233 9.65 24.90 2.58
N ASP A 234 8.34 24.75 2.37
CA ASP A 234 7.31 25.56 3.01
C ASP A 234 6.75 24.90 4.27
N ILE A 235 7.12 23.64 4.55
CA ILE A 235 6.75 22.95 5.78
C ILE A 235 7.50 23.61 6.94
N ARG A 236 6.76 24.09 7.94
CA ARG A 236 7.27 24.74 9.14
C ARG A 236 7.06 23.84 10.35
N GLY A 237 7.97 23.92 11.32
CA GLY A 237 7.90 23.15 12.56
C GLY A 237 8.77 21.90 12.54
N GLN A 238 8.92 21.29 13.72
CA GLN A 238 9.55 19.98 13.85
C GLN A 238 8.52 18.90 13.55
N SER A 239 8.98 17.66 13.32
CA SER A 239 8.08 16.51 13.21
C SER A 239 7.15 16.41 14.41
N ASN A 240 5.93 15.95 14.16
CA ASN A 240 4.92 15.79 15.20
C ASN A 240 5.40 14.77 16.25
N SER A 241 4.96 14.89 17.51
CA SER A 241 5.27 13.92 18.58
C SER A 241 4.79 12.50 18.28
N ILE A 242 3.79 12.35 17.38
CA ILE A 242 3.31 11.05 16.89
C ILE A 242 3.84 10.73 15.48
N GLY A 243 4.72 11.55 14.92
CA GLY A 243 5.32 11.33 13.60
C GLY A 243 6.19 10.08 13.57
N LEU A 244 6.11 9.33 12.47
CA LEU A 244 6.90 8.13 12.26
C LEU A 244 8.34 8.50 11.89
N ILE A 245 9.26 7.64 12.31
CA ILE A 245 10.70 7.79 12.07
C ILE A 245 11.11 6.79 10.98
N SER A 246 11.78 7.28 9.93
CA SER A 246 12.37 6.41 8.91
C SER A 246 13.50 5.58 9.52
N VAL A 247 13.43 4.26 9.35
CA VAL A 247 14.48 3.32 9.77
C VAL A 247 15.29 2.79 8.60
N ALA A 248 14.73 2.81 7.40
CA ALA A 248 15.42 2.46 6.16
C ALA A 248 14.74 3.15 4.96
N HIS A 249 15.54 3.54 3.98
CA HIS A 249 15.08 4.00 2.67
C HIS A 249 16.08 3.53 1.61
N PHE A 250 15.63 2.70 0.66
CA PHE A 250 16.52 2.09 -0.33
C PHE A 250 15.76 1.69 -1.60
N GLN A 251 16.47 1.57 -2.72
CA GLN A 251 15.92 0.98 -3.93
C GLN A 251 16.00 -0.55 -3.84
N PRO A 252 14.89 -1.28 -4.09
CA PRO A 252 14.94 -2.73 -4.15
C PRO A 252 15.74 -3.16 -5.39
N LYS A 253 16.28 -4.38 -5.36
CA LYS A 253 17.04 -4.95 -6.50
C LYS A 253 16.14 -5.23 -7.69
N ARG A 254 14.84 -5.44 -7.43
CA ARG A 254 13.83 -5.74 -8.44
C ARG A 254 12.45 -5.31 -7.98
N THR A 255 11.64 -4.90 -8.94
CA THR A 255 10.21 -4.65 -8.80
C THR A 255 9.46 -5.19 -10.02
N PHE A 256 8.20 -4.82 -10.22
CA PHE A 256 7.44 -5.16 -11.41
C PHE A 256 8.03 -4.55 -12.67
N GLN A 257 8.42 -5.42 -13.60
CA GLN A 257 8.94 -5.06 -14.93
C GLN A 257 7.99 -4.16 -15.73
N SER A 258 6.68 -4.24 -15.47
CA SER A 258 5.68 -3.47 -16.19
C SER A 258 5.63 -1.97 -15.85
N ARG A 259 6.16 -1.55 -14.69
CA ARG A 259 5.90 -0.19 -14.18
C ARG A 259 6.90 0.39 -13.16
N GLY A 260 7.94 -0.33 -12.77
CA GLY A 260 8.92 0.15 -11.78
C GLY A 260 10.36 0.23 -12.31
N TYR A 261 10.52 0.36 -13.63
CA TYR A 261 11.81 0.59 -14.29
C TYR A 261 11.71 1.77 -15.26
N ASP A 262 12.77 2.56 -15.35
CA ASP A 262 12.92 3.62 -16.36
C ASP A 262 13.28 3.04 -17.76
N ALA A 263 13.44 3.92 -18.75
CA ALA A 263 13.77 3.51 -20.11
C ALA A 263 15.18 2.89 -20.23
N GLU A 264 16.06 3.23 -19.29
CA GLU A 264 17.42 2.72 -19.16
C GLU A 264 17.50 1.39 -18.39
N GLY A 265 16.38 0.91 -17.84
CA GLY A 265 16.28 -0.34 -17.09
C GLY A 265 16.70 -0.25 -15.63
N ASN A 266 16.77 0.96 -15.06
CA ASN A 266 17.01 1.16 -13.63
C ASN A 266 15.68 1.10 -12.86
N VAL A 267 15.71 0.54 -11.65
CA VAL A 267 14.55 0.52 -10.75
C VAL A 267 14.19 1.95 -10.36
N THR A 268 12.91 2.34 -10.48
CA THR A 268 12.41 3.65 -10.06
C THR A 268 11.69 3.60 -8.72
N ASP A 269 11.18 2.43 -8.32
CA ASP A 269 10.52 2.21 -7.04
C ASP A 269 11.50 2.36 -5.86
N TRP A 270 10.98 2.77 -4.71
CA TRP A 270 11.72 2.83 -3.46
C TRP A 270 10.98 2.06 -2.35
N ILE A 271 11.73 1.59 -1.37
CA ILE A 271 11.20 1.04 -0.12
C ILE A 271 11.49 2.03 0.99
N GLY A 272 10.44 2.54 1.63
CA GLY A 272 10.51 3.26 2.89
C GLY A 272 10.03 2.37 4.04
N VAL A 273 10.86 2.18 5.07
CA VAL A 273 10.46 1.50 6.30
C VAL A 273 10.45 2.50 7.44
N TRP A 274 9.33 2.53 8.18
CA TRP A 274 9.03 3.53 9.19
C TRP A 274 8.66 2.85 10.51
N LYS A 275 9.03 3.46 11.64
CA LYS A 275 8.62 3.03 12.98
C LYS A 275 7.83 4.12 13.69
N ARG A 276 6.89 3.69 14.54
CA ARG A 276 6.22 4.54 15.53
C ARG A 276 7.15 4.89 16.69
#